data_AF-A0A3C0BMM6-F1
#
_entry.id   AF-A0A3C0BMM6-F1
#
_cell.length_a   1.000
_cell.length_b   1.000
_cell.length_c   1.000
_cell.angle_alpha   90.00
_cell.angle_beta   90.00
_cell.angle_gamma   90.00
#
_symmetry.space_group_name_H-M   'P 1'
#
loop_
_entity.id
_entity.type
_entity.pdbx_description
1 polymer ?
#
loop_
_entity_poly.entity_id
_entity_poly.type
_entity_poly.pdbx_seq_one_letter_code
_entity_poly.pdbx_strand_id
1 'polypeptide(L)'
;MYKIRKKIILISVYAVVLVLFVALSMILVPASLRDRSALVLAGVPAVLFIVLLIDGDIVRRTLRNYLRRQVFDKSETHYLVDFINKLRFCYSLDDFYKAIAETLESAADCSVLFVDCEKNYILYNSPNRISSSVKVRDKLALNFPAAWNDGTYFIDDSLGVVSSYKDARGFFLSSDKQHFYIFCRYTKLFDLDIYSQLFEEFTRFQSRAKTIANLSEISGLTKEWQQLADTQRSFLPQTMPNIPGLKLAAYFRPLVNVSGDYYSVLPIDRHKTLLMLGDVSGKGLPAALIMGLVMNTVKIIENKEDLVSV
;
A
#
# COMPACT_ATOMS: atom_id res chain seq x y z
N MET A 1 0.09 23.45 -20.04
CA MET A 1 1.08 24.47 -20.46
C MET A 1 2.53 24.03 -20.15
N TYR A 2 2.71 23.13 -19.17
CA TYR A 2 4.01 22.60 -18.76
C TYR A 2 4.70 21.73 -19.82
N LYS A 3 3.99 20.82 -20.51
CA LYS A 3 4.58 19.97 -21.58
C LYS A 3 5.24 20.78 -22.70
N ILE A 4 4.60 21.86 -23.14
CA ILE A 4 5.13 22.75 -24.18
C ILE A 4 6.39 23.46 -23.68
N ARG A 5 6.34 24.06 -22.48
CA ARG A 5 7.51 24.71 -21.86
C ARG A 5 8.66 23.71 -21.62
N LYS A 6 8.38 22.50 -21.13
CA LYS A 6 9.33 21.39 -20.95
C LYS A 6 10.01 21.01 -22.27
N LYS A 7 9.25 20.92 -23.37
CA LYS A 7 9.78 20.60 -24.70
C LYS A 7 10.64 21.74 -25.25
N ILE A 8 10.23 22.99 -25.03
CA ILE A 8 11.02 24.18 -25.41
C ILE A 8 12.36 24.18 -24.67
N ILE A 9 12.38 23.90 -23.37
CA ILE A 9 13.62 23.86 -22.59
C ILE A 9 14.53 22.75 -23.05
N LEU A 10 13.97 21.57 -23.30
CA LEU A 10 14.72 20.44 -23.85
C LEU A 10 15.46 20.85 -25.13
N ILE A 11 14.74 21.46 -26.06
CA ILE A 11 15.29 21.89 -27.35
C ILE A 11 16.33 23.00 -27.14
N SER A 12 16.03 23.99 -26.29
CA SER A 12 16.93 25.12 -26.04
C SER A 12 18.25 24.71 -25.40
N VAL A 13 18.25 23.80 -24.41
CA VAL A 13 19.47 23.37 -23.73
C VAL A 13 20.35 22.55 -24.69
N TYR A 14 19.77 21.63 -25.46
CA TYR A 14 20.55 20.86 -26.44
C TYR A 14 21.06 21.73 -27.60
N ALA A 15 20.29 22.74 -28.03
CA ALA A 15 20.76 23.70 -29.02
C ALA A 15 21.97 24.50 -28.51
N VAL A 16 21.93 24.98 -27.26
CA VAL A 16 23.06 25.68 -26.63
C VAL A 16 24.28 24.77 -26.48
N VAL A 17 24.09 23.53 -26.04
CA VAL A 17 25.16 22.52 -25.93
C VAL A 17 25.83 22.26 -27.27
N LEU A 18 25.03 22.13 -28.35
CA LEU A 18 25.55 21.92 -29.70
C LEU A 18 26.36 23.13 -30.19
N VAL A 19 25.86 24.35 -29.98
CA VAL A 19 26.58 25.58 -30.36
C VAL A 19 27.88 25.70 -29.58
N LEU A 20 27.87 25.43 -28.27
CA LEU A 20 29.09 25.41 -27.45
C LEU A 20 30.08 24.36 -27.95
N PHE A 21 29.60 23.17 -28.29
CA PHE A 21 30.45 22.09 -28.81
C PHE A 21 31.15 22.50 -30.12
N VAL A 22 30.43 23.07 -31.07
CA VAL A 22 31.02 23.56 -32.34
C VAL A 22 32.02 24.68 -32.08
N ALA A 23 31.70 25.65 -31.23
CA ALA A 23 32.61 26.75 -30.91
C ALA A 23 33.87 26.27 -30.19
N LEU A 24 33.75 25.44 -29.13
CA LEU A 24 34.90 24.93 -28.40
C LEU A 24 35.72 23.96 -29.23
N SER A 25 35.11 23.10 -30.06
CA SER A 25 35.88 22.22 -30.95
C SER A 25 36.69 22.99 -31.98
N MET A 26 36.19 24.10 -32.53
CA MET A 26 36.97 24.98 -33.41
C MET A 26 38.14 25.67 -32.68
N ILE A 27 37.95 26.05 -31.41
CA ILE A 27 38.99 26.72 -30.62
C ILE A 27 40.06 25.74 -30.12
N LEU A 28 39.64 24.55 -29.67
CA LEU A 28 40.50 23.56 -29.04
C LEU A 28 41.23 22.66 -30.04
N VAL A 29 40.80 22.64 -31.30
CA VAL A 29 41.48 21.97 -32.42
C VAL A 29 42.09 23.04 -33.35
N PRO A 30 43.12 23.79 -32.92
CA PRO A 30 43.88 24.64 -33.83
C PRO A 30 44.63 23.80 -34.86
N ALA A 31 44.90 24.39 -36.03
CA ALA A 31 45.56 23.74 -37.17
C ALA A 31 46.92 23.08 -36.83
N SER A 32 47.54 23.41 -35.70
CA SER A 32 48.82 22.86 -35.21
C SER A 32 48.71 21.44 -34.63
N LEU A 33 47.52 20.95 -34.27
CA LEU A 33 47.28 19.58 -33.80
C LEU A 33 47.04 18.57 -34.93
N ARG A 34 46.96 19.04 -36.18
CA ARG A 34 46.72 18.23 -37.37
C ARG A 34 47.87 17.28 -37.72
N ASP A 35 49.06 17.54 -37.16
CA ASP A 35 50.29 16.77 -37.38
C ASP A 35 50.55 15.69 -36.31
N ARG A 36 49.64 15.54 -35.33
CA ARG A 36 49.69 14.46 -34.32
C ARG A 36 48.76 13.30 -34.68
N SER A 37 49.05 12.11 -34.12
CA SER A 37 48.31 10.86 -34.34
C SER A 37 46.78 11.03 -34.32
N ALA A 38 46.08 10.39 -35.26
CA ALA A 38 44.62 10.46 -35.45
C ALA A 38 43.79 10.23 -34.16
N LEU A 39 44.34 9.49 -33.20
CA LEU A 39 43.74 9.20 -31.89
C LEU A 39 43.54 10.45 -31.02
N VAL A 40 44.45 11.43 -31.10
CA VAL A 40 44.33 12.70 -30.34
C VAL A 40 43.34 13.64 -31.02
N LEU A 41 43.33 13.64 -32.37
CA LEU A 41 42.44 14.47 -33.17
C LEU A 41 40.95 14.10 -32.96
N ALA A 42 40.65 12.81 -32.78
CA ALA A 42 39.31 12.33 -32.49
C ALA A 42 38.98 12.27 -30.99
N GLY A 43 39.98 12.00 -30.13
CA GLY A 43 39.77 11.82 -28.70
C GLY A 43 39.38 13.10 -27.96
N VAL A 44 40.03 14.23 -28.28
CA VAL A 44 39.78 15.51 -27.59
C VAL A 44 38.35 16.03 -27.82
N PRO A 45 37.81 16.07 -29.05
CA PRO A 45 36.41 16.42 -29.29
C PRO A 45 35.42 15.44 -28.67
N ALA A 46 35.73 14.14 -28.64
CA ALA A 46 34.87 13.13 -28.03
C ALA A 46 34.72 13.34 -26.51
N VAL A 47 35.83 13.59 -25.80
CA VAL A 47 35.80 13.89 -24.36
C VAL A 47 35.04 15.20 -24.09
N LEU A 48 35.30 16.25 -24.89
CA LEU A 48 34.59 17.52 -24.80
C LEU A 48 33.08 17.36 -24.98
N PHE A 49 32.66 16.55 -25.96
CA PHE A 49 31.25 16.26 -26.21
C PHE A 49 30.59 15.57 -25.02
N ILE A 50 31.26 14.58 -24.41
CA ILE A 50 30.74 13.88 -23.23
C ILE A 50 30.58 14.84 -22.05
N VAL A 51 31.57 15.70 -21.78
CA VAL A 51 31.51 16.68 -20.69
C VAL A 51 30.35 17.65 -20.90
N LEU A 52 30.20 18.20 -22.11
CA LEU A 52 29.11 19.12 -22.43
C LEU A 52 27.72 18.46 -22.35
N LEU A 53 27.61 17.17 -22.65
CA LEU A 53 26.36 16.42 -22.45
C LEU A 53 26.02 16.25 -20.98
N ILE A 54 27.01 15.98 -20.13
CA ILE A 54 26.81 15.85 -18.67
C ILE A 54 26.37 17.19 -18.09
N ASP A 55 27.10 18.27 -18.40
CA ASP A 55 26.76 19.63 -17.93
C ASP A 55 25.39 20.07 -18.43
N GLY A 56 25.09 19.79 -19.70
CA GLY A 56 23.78 20.02 -20.30
C GLY A 56 22.64 19.30 -19.56
N ASP A 57 22.84 18.04 -19.17
CA ASP A 57 21.82 17.30 -18.42
C ASP A 57 21.64 17.84 -17.00
N ILE A 58 22.71 18.28 -16.33
CA ILE A 58 22.64 18.93 -15.00
C ILE A 58 21.84 20.23 -15.07
N VAL A 59 22.16 21.12 -16.02
CA VAL A 59 21.44 22.38 -16.24
C VAL A 59 19.97 22.10 -16.56
N ARG A 60 19.70 21.13 -17.44
CA ARG A 60 18.35 20.71 -17.79
C ARG A 60 17.55 20.19 -16.59
N ARG A 61 18.15 19.38 -15.71
CA ARG A 61 17.49 18.90 -14.49
C ARG A 61 17.13 20.07 -13.57
N THR A 62 18.07 21.00 -13.38
CA THR A 62 17.87 22.17 -12.52
C THR A 62 16.77 23.09 -13.05
N LEU A 63 16.81 23.42 -14.34
CA LEU A 63 15.79 24.27 -14.98
C LEU A 63 14.40 23.62 -14.94
N ARG A 64 14.34 22.30 -15.14
CA ARG A 64 13.09 21.54 -15.06
C ARG A 64 12.52 21.57 -13.65
N ASN A 65 13.34 21.41 -12.62
CA ASN A 65 12.91 21.48 -11.23
C ASN A 65 12.43 22.88 -10.86
N TYR A 66 13.13 23.93 -11.33
CA TYR A 66 12.73 25.32 -11.12
C TYR A 66 11.36 25.63 -11.73
N LEU A 67 11.13 25.24 -12.97
CA LEU A 67 9.83 25.43 -13.62
C LEU A 67 8.74 24.54 -13.06
N ARG A 68 9.08 23.34 -12.57
CA ARG A 68 8.12 22.52 -11.84
C ARG A 68 7.65 23.28 -10.60
N ARG A 69 8.56 23.82 -9.78
CA ARG A 69 8.17 24.66 -8.64
C ARG A 69 7.34 25.88 -9.07
N GLN A 70 7.80 26.63 -10.06
CA GLN A 70 7.12 27.86 -10.46
C GLN A 70 5.72 27.65 -11.06
N VAL A 71 5.51 26.55 -11.81
CA VAL A 71 4.21 26.24 -12.43
C VAL A 71 3.28 25.55 -11.45
N PHE A 72 3.78 24.57 -10.67
CA PHE A 72 2.93 23.79 -9.78
C PHE A 72 2.64 24.51 -8.46
N ASP A 73 3.54 25.34 -7.92
CA ASP A 73 3.32 26.04 -6.63
C ASP A 73 2.47 27.32 -6.77
N LYS A 74 2.27 27.83 -8.00
CA LYS A 74 1.49 29.07 -8.24
C LYS A 74 0.17 28.86 -8.97
N SER A 75 -0.09 27.66 -9.50
CA SER A 75 -1.35 27.35 -10.17
C SER A 75 -2.26 26.52 -9.28
N GLU A 76 -3.53 26.42 -9.64
CA GLU A 76 -4.60 25.68 -8.95
C GLU A 76 -4.27 24.18 -8.86
N THR A 77 -3.38 23.70 -9.73
CA THR A 77 -2.76 22.37 -9.66
C THR A 77 -2.09 22.08 -8.31
N HIS A 78 -1.63 23.10 -7.56
CA HIS A 78 -1.01 22.89 -6.24
C HIS A 78 -1.94 22.13 -5.28
N TYR A 79 -3.26 22.37 -5.33
CA TYR A 79 -4.22 21.66 -4.49
C TYR A 79 -4.19 20.14 -4.72
N LEU A 80 -4.08 19.70 -5.97
CA LEU A 80 -3.94 18.27 -6.29
C LEU A 80 -2.56 17.75 -5.93
N VAL A 81 -1.51 18.55 -6.06
CA VAL A 81 -0.15 18.18 -5.61
C VAL A 81 -0.14 17.95 -4.10
N ASP A 82 -0.75 18.85 -3.32
CA ASP A 82 -0.84 18.74 -1.87
C ASP A 82 -1.68 17.53 -1.45
N PHE A 83 -2.80 17.30 -2.13
CA PHE A 83 -3.61 16.10 -1.90
C PHE A 83 -2.81 14.82 -2.19
N ILE A 84 -2.11 14.75 -3.33
CA ILE A 84 -1.23 13.61 -3.67
C ILE A 84 -0.15 13.42 -2.60
N ASN A 85 0.48 14.49 -2.14
CA ASN A 85 1.49 14.42 -1.10
C ASN A 85 0.92 13.88 0.22
N LYS A 86 -0.29 14.27 0.62
CA LYS A 86 -0.97 13.68 1.78
C LYS A 86 -1.34 12.22 1.56
N LEU A 87 -1.86 11.89 0.38
CA LEU A 87 -2.25 10.53 0.00
C LEU A 87 -1.09 9.53 0.10
N ARG A 88 0.14 9.99 -0.17
CA ARG A 88 1.37 9.20 0.00
C ARG A 88 1.62 8.77 1.44
N PHE A 89 1.02 9.42 2.43
CA PHE A 89 1.14 9.07 3.85
C PHE A 89 -0.17 8.57 4.46
N CYS A 90 -1.23 8.39 3.66
CA CYS A 90 -2.45 7.75 4.12
C CYS A 90 -2.27 6.22 4.18
N TYR A 91 -2.62 5.63 5.32
CA TYR A 91 -2.55 4.18 5.54
C TYR A 91 -3.92 3.58 5.90
N SER A 92 -4.90 4.41 6.24
CA SER A 92 -6.27 4.04 6.53
C SER A 92 -7.26 4.87 5.70
N LEU A 93 -8.53 4.40 5.64
CA LEU A 93 -9.61 5.19 5.06
C LEU A 93 -9.86 6.49 5.84
N ASP A 94 -9.67 6.48 7.16
CA ASP A 94 -9.82 7.68 7.99
C ASP A 94 -8.79 8.75 7.64
N ASP A 95 -7.53 8.37 7.42
CA ASP A 95 -6.49 9.30 6.96
C ASP A 95 -6.83 9.86 5.59
N PHE A 96 -7.39 9.02 4.72
CA PHE A 96 -7.82 9.42 3.38
C PHE A 96 -8.98 10.43 3.43
N TYR A 97 -9.99 10.19 4.27
CA TYR A 97 -11.11 11.11 4.46
C TYR A 97 -10.66 12.46 5.01
N LYS A 98 -9.73 12.46 5.97
CA LYS A 98 -9.11 13.70 6.47
C LYS A 98 -8.35 14.44 5.37
N ALA A 99 -7.57 13.73 4.57
CA ALA A 99 -6.86 14.33 3.45
C ALA A 99 -7.83 14.97 2.44
N ILE A 100 -8.94 14.30 2.10
CA ILE A 100 -9.99 14.85 1.24
C ILE A 100 -10.56 16.14 1.82
N ALA A 101 -11.02 16.10 3.08
CA ALA A 101 -11.65 17.24 3.74
C ALA A 101 -10.71 18.44 3.82
N GLU A 102 -9.44 18.24 4.17
CA GLU A 102 -8.48 19.33 4.36
C GLU A 102 -8.02 19.95 3.03
N THR A 103 -7.75 19.14 1.99
CA THR A 103 -7.17 19.69 0.74
C THR A 103 -8.20 19.88 -0.36
N LEU A 104 -9.06 18.88 -0.62
CA LEU A 104 -9.99 18.97 -1.74
C LEU A 104 -11.19 19.82 -1.38
N GLU A 105 -11.76 19.65 -0.19
CA GLU A 105 -12.92 20.46 0.24
C GLU A 105 -12.48 21.83 0.75
N SER A 106 -11.70 21.87 1.83
CA SER A 106 -11.41 23.14 2.51
C SER A 106 -10.49 24.06 1.72
N ALA A 107 -9.45 23.54 1.07
CA ALA A 107 -8.48 24.37 0.36
C ALA A 107 -8.90 24.63 -1.10
N ALA A 108 -9.41 23.61 -1.80
CA ALA A 108 -9.71 23.68 -3.23
C ALA A 108 -11.20 23.93 -3.57
N ASP A 109 -12.10 23.93 -2.59
CA ASP A 109 -13.55 24.08 -2.77
C ASP A 109 -14.15 23.06 -3.76
N CYS A 110 -13.65 21.82 -3.70
CA CYS A 110 -14.18 20.70 -4.48
C CYS A 110 -15.33 20.02 -3.73
N SER A 111 -16.26 19.44 -4.48
CA SER A 111 -17.19 18.44 -3.94
C SER A 111 -16.69 17.06 -4.31
N VAL A 112 -16.69 16.13 -3.36
CA VAL A 112 -16.12 14.80 -3.50
C VAL A 112 -17.16 13.75 -3.15
N LEU A 113 -17.19 12.68 -3.95
CA LEU A 113 -18.03 11.52 -3.71
C LEU A 113 -17.19 10.27 -3.95
N PHE A 114 -17.07 9.41 -2.96
CA PHE A 114 -16.34 8.15 -3.06
C PHE A 114 -17.30 6.99 -2.81
N VAL A 115 -17.37 6.04 -3.74
CA VAL A 115 -18.35 4.97 -3.74
C VAL A 115 -17.69 3.64 -4.07
N ASP A 116 -18.08 2.60 -3.34
CA ASP A 116 -17.86 1.22 -3.72
C ASP A 116 -19.02 0.79 -4.63
N CYS A 117 -18.76 0.65 -5.93
CA CYS A 117 -19.80 0.38 -6.92
C CYS A 117 -20.27 -1.08 -6.89
N GLU A 118 -19.47 -2.00 -6.35
CA GLU A 118 -19.85 -3.41 -6.21
C GLU A 118 -20.86 -3.58 -5.08
N LYS A 119 -20.61 -2.95 -3.93
CA LYS A 119 -21.49 -3.02 -2.75
C LYS A 119 -22.57 -1.93 -2.74
N ASN A 120 -22.49 -0.98 -3.67
CA ASN A 120 -23.30 0.23 -3.69
C ASN A 120 -23.23 1.03 -2.37
N TYR A 121 -22.04 1.11 -1.79
CA TYR A 121 -21.78 1.81 -0.53
C TYR A 121 -21.13 3.16 -0.78
N ILE A 122 -21.65 4.20 -0.11
CA ILE A 122 -20.99 5.50 -0.07
C ILE A 122 -19.89 5.42 0.98
N LEU A 123 -18.65 5.49 0.54
CA LEU A 123 -17.47 5.50 1.40
C LEU A 123 -17.19 6.91 1.92
N TYR A 124 -17.43 7.93 1.09
CA TYR A 124 -17.26 9.33 1.47
C TYR A 124 -18.22 10.21 0.68
N ASN A 125 -18.79 11.22 1.31
CA ASN A 125 -19.64 12.21 0.66
C ASN A 125 -19.42 13.58 1.28
N SER A 126 -18.98 14.54 0.46
CA SER A 126 -18.89 15.94 0.89
C SER A 126 -20.28 16.48 1.26
N PRO A 127 -20.36 17.43 2.22
CA PRO A 127 -21.62 18.02 2.66
C PRO A 127 -22.29 18.94 1.61
N ASN A 128 -21.74 19.01 0.39
CA ASN A 128 -22.22 19.88 -0.68
C ASN A 128 -23.42 19.30 -1.44
N ARG A 129 -24.20 20.20 -2.05
CA ARG A 129 -25.48 19.89 -2.72
C ARG A 129 -25.35 18.92 -3.90
N ILE A 130 -24.20 18.91 -4.58
CA ILE A 130 -23.98 18.07 -5.79
C ILE A 130 -23.76 16.61 -5.38
N SER A 131 -22.81 16.35 -4.49
CA SER A 131 -22.44 14.99 -4.04
C SER A 131 -23.55 14.34 -3.21
N SER A 132 -24.31 15.15 -2.45
CA SER A 132 -25.43 14.66 -1.63
C SER A 132 -26.75 14.45 -2.40
N SER A 133 -26.80 14.78 -3.69
CA SER A 133 -28.02 14.61 -4.50
C SER A 133 -28.21 13.17 -4.94
N VAL A 134 -29.32 12.55 -4.53
CA VAL A 134 -29.71 11.20 -4.97
C VAL A 134 -29.75 11.09 -6.49
N LYS A 135 -30.28 12.11 -7.18
CA LYS A 135 -30.35 12.15 -8.65
C LYS A 135 -28.97 12.11 -9.32
N VAL A 136 -27.98 12.79 -8.73
CA VAL A 136 -26.60 12.79 -9.23
C VAL A 136 -26.00 11.39 -9.07
N ARG A 137 -26.16 10.80 -7.89
CA ARG A 137 -25.66 9.45 -7.59
C ARG A 137 -26.27 8.39 -8.52
N ASP A 138 -27.59 8.39 -8.68
CA ASP A 138 -28.28 7.40 -9.52
C ASP A 138 -27.85 7.53 -10.99
N LYS A 139 -27.64 8.77 -11.47
CA LYS A 139 -27.12 9.01 -12.82
C LYS A 139 -25.66 8.54 -12.97
N LEU A 140 -24.82 8.78 -11.97
CA LEU A 140 -23.43 8.30 -11.98
C LEU A 140 -23.38 6.77 -11.96
N ALA A 141 -24.19 6.11 -11.13
CA ALA A 141 -24.25 4.65 -11.07
C ALA A 141 -24.75 4.04 -12.39
N LEU A 142 -25.69 4.70 -13.07
CA LEU A 142 -26.18 4.28 -14.39
C LEU A 142 -25.10 4.45 -15.48
N ASN A 143 -24.42 5.59 -15.48
CA ASN A 143 -23.40 5.90 -16.49
C ASN A 143 -22.11 5.11 -16.28
N PHE A 144 -21.76 4.81 -15.03
CA PHE A 144 -20.50 4.22 -14.60
C PHE A 144 -20.76 2.99 -13.72
N PRO A 145 -21.12 1.84 -14.31
CA PRO A 145 -21.34 0.60 -13.57
C PRO A 145 -20.04 0.05 -12.97
N ALA A 146 -20.14 -0.92 -12.05
CA ALA A 146 -18.98 -1.53 -11.39
C ALA A 146 -17.99 -2.24 -12.33
N ALA A 147 -18.42 -2.59 -13.55
CA ALA A 147 -17.56 -3.16 -14.59
C ALA A 147 -16.79 -2.11 -15.41
N TRP A 148 -16.85 -0.83 -15.02
CA TRP A 148 -16.13 0.24 -15.70
C TRP A 148 -14.63 0.05 -15.58
N ASN A 149 -13.90 0.36 -16.65
CA ASN A 149 -12.46 0.15 -16.70
C ASN A 149 -11.71 1.06 -15.73
N ASP A 150 -10.56 0.58 -15.27
CA ASP A 150 -9.67 1.34 -14.40
C ASP A 150 -9.03 2.51 -15.17
N GLY A 151 -8.98 3.68 -14.52
CA GLY A 151 -8.35 4.86 -15.11
C GLY A 151 -8.88 6.18 -14.56
N THR A 152 -8.45 7.26 -15.22
CA THR A 152 -8.95 8.62 -14.96
C THR A 152 -9.86 9.07 -16.09
N TYR A 153 -11.04 9.58 -15.72
CA TYR A 153 -12.07 10.00 -16.66
C TYR A 153 -12.57 11.39 -16.31
N PHE A 154 -12.96 12.16 -17.33
CA PHE A 154 -13.48 13.51 -17.18
C PHE A 154 -14.98 13.51 -17.37
N ILE A 155 -15.69 14.32 -16.58
CA ILE A 155 -17.15 14.44 -16.62
C ILE A 155 -17.60 15.88 -16.86
N ASP A 156 -18.68 16.04 -17.62
CA ASP A 156 -19.32 17.33 -17.88
C ASP A 156 -20.46 17.63 -16.89
N ASP A 157 -21.18 18.74 -17.14
CA ASP A 157 -22.35 19.15 -16.36
C ASP A 157 -23.52 18.13 -16.44
N SER A 158 -23.52 17.28 -17.47
CA SER A 158 -24.50 16.22 -17.64
C SER A 158 -24.12 14.92 -16.94
N LEU A 159 -22.95 14.86 -16.29
CA LEU A 159 -22.36 13.66 -15.68
C LEU A 159 -22.02 12.57 -16.70
N GLY A 160 -21.77 12.96 -17.95
CA GLY A 160 -21.30 12.08 -19.02
C GLY A 160 -19.78 12.18 -19.21
N VAL A 161 -19.16 11.16 -19.81
CA VAL A 161 -17.71 11.18 -20.12
C VAL A 161 -17.44 12.15 -21.26
N VAL A 162 -16.42 12.97 -21.09
CA VAL A 162 -15.89 13.82 -22.16
C VAL A 162 -14.47 13.41 -22.54
N SER A 163 -14.20 13.43 -23.85
CA SER A 163 -12.86 13.18 -24.40
C SER A 163 -11.94 14.40 -24.24
N SER A 164 -12.52 15.60 -24.21
CA SER A 164 -11.84 16.87 -24.08
C SER A 164 -11.88 17.35 -22.62
N TYR A 165 -10.72 17.45 -21.98
CA TYR A 165 -10.61 17.99 -20.62
C TYR A 165 -11.07 19.46 -20.51
N LYS A 166 -11.11 20.20 -21.63
CA LYS A 166 -11.57 21.61 -21.65
C LYS A 166 -13.06 21.74 -21.37
N ASP A 167 -13.83 20.67 -21.55
CA ASP A 167 -15.27 20.64 -21.30
C ASP A 167 -15.60 20.02 -19.94
N ALA A 168 -14.58 19.53 -19.24
CA ALA A 168 -14.71 18.88 -17.95
C ALA A 168 -15.12 19.85 -16.83
N ARG A 169 -16.04 19.40 -16.00
CA ARG A 169 -16.57 20.07 -14.80
C ARG A 169 -16.24 19.29 -13.52
N GLY A 170 -15.82 18.06 -13.70
CA GLY A 170 -15.17 17.24 -12.71
C GLY A 170 -14.40 16.13 -13.40
N PHE A 171 -13.86 15.24 -12.59
CA PHE A 171 -13.22 14.03 -13.04
C PHE A 171 -13.44 12.94 -12.00
N PHE A 172 -13.22 11.69 -12.38
CA PHE A 172 -13.22 10.60 -11.43
C PHE A 172 -12.12 9.61 -11.71
N LEU A 173 -11.70 8.94 -10.64
CA LEU A 173 -10.78 7.81 -10.69
C LEU A 173 -11.61 6.54 -10.51
N SER A 174 -11.44 5.59 -11.42
CA SER A 174 -11.99 4.24 -11.30
C SER A 174 -10.86 3.28 -10.98
N SER A 175 -10.91 2.61 -9.83
CA SER A 175 -10.01 1.48 -9.56
C SER A 175 -10.57 0.52 -8.52
N ASP A 176 -10.37 -0.78 -8.75
CA ASP A 176 -10.88 -1.89 -7.91
C ASP A 176 -12.39 -1.77 -7.63
N LYS A 177 -13.16 -1.43 -8.68
CA LYS A 177 -14.63 -1.19 -8.63
C LYS A 177 -15.06 -0.06 -7.70
N GLN A 178 -14.13 0.77 -7.24
CA GLN A 178 -14.40 1.96 -6.46
C GLN A 178 -14.25 3.19 -7.35
N HIS A 179 -15.24 4.08 -7.29
CA HIS A 179 -15.24 5.32 -8.04
C HIS A 179 -15.06 6.51 -7.11
N PHE A 180 -14.01 7.28 -7.36
CA PHE A 180 -13.66 8.48 -6.63
C PHE A 180 -13.91 9.72 -7.50
N TYR A 181 -15.08 10.33 -7.31
CA TYR A 181 -15.54 11.50 -8.05
C TYR A 181 -15.10 12.80 -7.38
N ILE A 182 -14.52 13.70 -8.16
CA ILE A 182 -14.12 15.04 -7.74
C ILE A 182 -14.77 16.06 -8.69
N PHE A 183 -15.67 16.86 -8.16
CA PHE A 183 -16.32 17.97 -8.85
C PHE A 183 -15.60 19.27 -8.48
N CYS A 184 -14.98 19.91 -9.47
CA CYS A 184 -14.19 21.11 -9.24
C CYS A 184 -14.27 22.08 -10.42
N ARG A 185 -14.52 23.36 -10.13
CA ARG A 185 -14.56 24.42 -11.16
C ARG A 185 -13.22 24.60 -11.88
N TYR A 186 -12.12 24.29 -11.21
CA TYR A 186 -10.75 24.46 -11.71
C TYR A 186 -10.21 23.22 -12.45
N THR A 187 -11.03 22.19 -12.69
CA THR A 187 -10.62 20.96 -13.41
C THR A 187 -9.87 21.26 -14.72
N LYS A 188 -10.31 22.29 -15.44
CA LYS A 188 -9.73 22.73 -16.72
C LYS A 188 -8.36 23.40 -16.59
N LEU A 189 -8.02 23.88 -15.38
CA LEU A 189 -6.77 24.59 -15.07
C LEU A 189 -5.66 23.64 -14.63
N PHE A 190 -6.00 22.43 -14.19
CA PHE A 190 -5.02 21.44 -13.78
C PHE A 190 -4.19 20.93 -14.96
N ASP A 191 -2.88 20.72 -14.73
CA ASP A 191 -2.02 20.16 -15.76
C ASP A 191 -2.33 18.66 -15.98
N LEU A 192 -2.43 18.22 -17.23
CA LEU A 192 -2.82 16.85 -17.57
C LEU A 192 -1.93 15.77 -16.92
N ASP A 193 -0.65 16.07 -16.68
CA ASP A 193 0.29 15.14 -16.06
C ASP A 193 0.01 14.90 -14.56
N ILE A 194 -0.83 15.72 -13.90
CA ILE A 194 -1.18 15.53 -12.49
C ILE A 194 -2.17 14.39 -12.30
N TYR A 195 -3.07 14.16 -13.27
CA TYR A 195 -4.12 13.15 -13.18
C TYR A 195 -3.54 11.73 -13.17
N SER A 196 -2.53 11.47 -14.00
CA SER A 196 -1.84 10.18 -13.97
C SER A 196 -1.10 9.95 -12.66
N GLN A 197 -0.44 11.00 -12.12
CA GLN A 197 0.20 10.93 -10.80
C GLN A 197 -0.81 10.67 -9.68
N LEU A 198 -1.96 11.35 -9.73
CA LEU A 198 -3.05 11.15 -8.78
C LEU A 198 -3.59 9.72 -8.83
N PHE A 199 -3.83 9.20 -10.04
CA PHE A 199 -4.31 7.85 -10.24
C PHE A 199 -3.33 6.79 -9.72
N GLU A 200 -2.04 6.93 -10.05
CA GLU A 200 -0.99 6.04 -9.54
C GLU A 200 -0.91 6.06 -8.01
N GLU A 201 -0.98 7.24 -7.38
CA GLU A 201 -0.91 7.32 -5.92
C GLU A 201 -2.20 6.87 -5.23
N PHE A 202 -3.35 7.03 -5.88
CA PHE A 202 -4.64 6.50 -5.41
C PHE A 202 -4.67 4.97 -5.42
N THR A 203 -4.25 4.34 -6.51
CA THR A 203 -4.14 2.87 -6.59
C THR A 203 -3.13 2.31 -5.59
N ARG A 204 -1.99 3.00 -5.38
CA ARG A 204 -1.02 2.67 -4.33
C ARG A 204 -1.61 2.80 -2.93
N PHE A 205 -2.41 3.83 -2.67
CA PHE A 205 -3.12 3.97 -1.40
C PHE A 205 -4.08 2.80 -1.16
N GLN A 206 -4.93 2.46 -2.13
CA GLN A 206 -5.87 1.34 -2.00
C GLN A 206 -5.15 0.02 -1.72
N SER A 207 -4.05 -0.25 -2.45
CA SER A 207 -3.23 -1.44 -2.23
C SER A 207 -2.66 -1.48 -0.80
N ARG A 208 -2.10 -0.36 -0.31
CA ARG A 208 -1.56 -0.27 1.06
C ARG A 208 -2.63 -0.47 2.12
N ALA A 209 -3.79 0.18 1.98
CA ALA A 209 -4.90 0.05 2.91
C ALA A 209 -5.37 -1.42 3.00
N LYS A 210 -5.49 -2.10 1.85
CA LYS A 210 -5.85 -3.53 1.78
C LYS A 210 -4.81 -4.43 2.43
N THR A 211 -3.52 -4.19 2.18
CA THR A 211 -2.44 -4.95 2.82
C THR A 211 -2.44 -4.79 4.34
N ILE A 212 -2.63 -3.56 4.84
CA ILE A 212 -2.66 -3.30 6.29
C ILE A 212 -3.87 -3.97 6.94
N ALA A 213 -5.04 -3.91 6.30
CA ALA A 213 -6.24 -4.60 6.79
C ALA A 213 -6.00 -6.11 6.91
N ASN A 214 -5.46 -6.74 5.87
CA ASN A 214 -5.15 -8.18 5.87
C ASN A 214 -4.11 -8.55 6.94
N LEU A 215 -3.06 -7.72 7.12
CA LEU A 215 -2.06 -7.95 8.16
C LEU A 215 -2.66 -7.84 9.55
N SER A 216 -3.54 -6.87 9.78
CA SER A 216 -4.25 -6.71 11.04
C SER A 216 -5.09 -7.96 11.35
N GLU A 217 -5.82 -8.49 10.38
CA GLU A 217 -6.61 -9.71 10.52
C GLU A 217 -5.74 -10.93 10.87
N ILE A 218 -4.66 -11.16 10.12
CA ILE A 218 -3.71 -12.24 10.39
C ILE A 218 -3.10 -12.10 11.79
N SER A 219 -2.76 -10.87 12.21
CA SER A 219 -2.20 -10.62 13.54
C SER A 219 -3.21 -10.92 14.66
N GLY A 220 -4.49 -10.59 14.43
CA GLY A 220 -5.58 -10.90 15.34
C GLY A 220 -5.73 -12.41 15.53
N LEU A 221 -5.85 -13.16 14.43
CA LEU A 221 -5.94 -14.62 14.47
C LEU A 221 -4.72 -15.25 15.14
N THR A 222 -3.52 -14.77 14.83
CA THR A 222 -2.28 -15.28 15.45
C THR A 222 -2.31 -15.12 16.97
N LYS A 223 -2.82 -13.99 17.47
CA LYS A 223 -2.95 -13.72 18.90
C LYS A 223 -3.96 -14.65 19.56
N GLU A 224 -5.12 -14.88 18.94
CA GLU A 224 -6.12 -15.83 19.44
C GLU A 224 -5.55 -17.26 19.52
N TRP A 225 -4.85 -17.70 18.47
CA TRP A 225 -4.19 -19.01 18.47
C TRP A 225 -3.12 -19.14 19.55
N GLN A 226 -2.37 -18.07 19.82
CA GLN A 226 -1.38 -18.05 20.90
C GLN A 226 -2.03 -18.22 22.27
N GLN A 227 -3.14 -17.53 22.52
CA GLN A 227 -3.90 -17.66 23.77
C GLN A 227 -4.45 -19.08 23.98
N LEU A 228 -4.95 -19.71 22.90
CA LEU A 228 -5.40 -21.10 22.94
C LEU A 228 -4.24 -22.06 23.23
N ALA A 229 -3.08 -21.86 22.60
CA ALA A 229 -1.87 -22.65 22.85
C ALA A 229 -1.41 -22.55 24.31
N ASP A 230 -1.41 -21.35 24.88
CA ASP A 230 -1.00 -21.13 26.27
C ASP A 230 -1.99 -21.74 27.25
N THR A 231 -3.29 -21.64 26.97
CA THR A 231 -4.35 -22.33 27.73
C THR A 231 -4.15 -23.84 27.68
N GLN A 232 -3.89 -24.42 26.51
CA GLN A 232 -3.62 -25.84 26.39
C GLN A 232 -2.38 -26.27 27.20
N ARG A 233 -1.27 -25.53 27.08
CA ARG A 233 -0.05 -25.81 27.83
C ARG A 233 -0.29 -25.78 29.35
N SER A 234 -1.22 -24.94 29.82
CA SER A 234 -1.58 -24.90 31.24
C SER A 234 -2.21 -26.22 31.76
N PHE A 235 -2.78 -27.05 30.88
CA PHE A 235 -3.30 -28.36 31.26
C PHE A 235 -2.20 -29.41 31.42
N LEU A 236 -1.03 -29.22 30.80
CA LEU A 236 0.12 -30.10 30.94
C LEU A 236 0.87 -29.84 32.27
N PRO A 237 1.54 -30.85 32.83
CA PRO A 237 2.41 -30.66 33.99
C PRO A 237 3.51 -29.61 33.71
N GLN A 238 3.54 -28.52 34.49
CA GLN A 238 4.62 -27.51 34.37
C GLN A 238 5.91 -27.95 35.05
N THR A 239 5.80 -28.76 36.09
CA THR A 239 6.91 -29.36 36.81
C THR A 239 6.65 -30.83 37.00
N MET A 240 7.66 -31.66 36.75
CA MET A 240 7.56 -33.09 37.02
C MET A 240 7.59 -33.33 38.53
N PRO A 241 6.70 -34.17 39.08
CA PRO A 241 6.74 -34.53 40.48
C PRO A 241 8.01 -35.32 40.79
N ASN A 242 8.60 -35.10 41.96
CA ASN A 242 9.74 -35.86 42.44
C ASN A 242 9.25 -37.19 43.05
N ILE A 243 9.55 -38.30 42.40
CA ILE A 243 9.12 -39.64 42.83
C ILE A 243 10.38 -40.44 43.20
N PRO A 244 10.50 -40.95 44.44
CA PRO A 244 11.67 -41.72 44.87
C PRO A 244 11.94 -42.91 43.93
N GLY A 245 13.18 -42.98 43.41
CA GLY A 245 13.60 -44.06 42.50
C GLY A 245 13.20 -43.87 41.04
N LEU A 246 12.47 -42.80 40.68
CA LEU A 246 12.01 -42.54 39.30
C LEU A 246 12.46 -41.16 38.83
N LYS A 247 13.21 -41.11 37.72
CA LYS A 247 13.57 -39.86 37.04
C LYS A 247 12.63 -39.64 35.85
N LEU A 248 11.96 -38.50 35.83
CA LEU A 248 11.00 -38.13 34.80
C LEU A 248 11.44 -36.87 34.07
N ALA A 249 11.25 -36.86 32.75
CA ALA A 249 11.40 -35.70 31.90
C ALA A 249 10.37 -35.77 30.77
N ALA A 250 9.86 -34.62 30.33
CA ALA A 250 9.02 -34.54 29.15
C ALA A 250 9.40 -33.33 28.31
N TYR A 251 9.11 -33.45 27.02
CA TYR A 251 9.25 -32.37 26.05
C TYR A 251 8.00 -32.36 25.17
N PHE A 252 7.36 -31.21 25.07
CA PHE A 252 6.12 -31.04 24.32
C PHE A 252 6.30 -29.95 23.26
N ARG A 253 6.17 -30.35 22.00
CA ARG A 253 6.29 -29.45 20.86
C ARG A 253 5.16 -29.70 19.85
N PRO A 254 4.11 -28.88 19.84
CA PRO A 254 3.10 -28.96 18.81
C PRO A 254 3.69 -28.59 17.43
N LEU A 255 3.13 -29.15 16.36
CA LEU A 255 3.56 -28.85 14.97
C LEU A 255 3.13 -27.44 14.51
N VAL A 256 1.96 -26.99 14.97
CA VAL A 256 1.40 -25.66 14.69
C VAL A 256 1.24 -24.94 16.04
N ASN A 257 0.02 -24.60 16.45
CA ASN A 257 -0.22 -23.88 17.70
C ASN A 257 -0.68 -24.80 18.84
N VAL A 258 -1.38 -25.90 18.54
CA VAL A 258 -1.95 -26.85 19.52
C VAL A 258 -1.78 -28.31 19.05
N SER A 259 -1.79 -29.28 19.97
CA SER A 259 -1.70 -30.74 19.66
C SER A 259 -2.83 -31.55 20.31
N GLY A 260 -3.15 -32.73 19.77
CA GLY A 260 -3.99 -33.72 20.46
C GLY A 260 -3.23 -34.50 21.52
N ASP A 261 -1.90 -34.49 21.46
CA ASP A 261 -1.04 -35.24 22.38
C ASP A 261 -1.10 -34.68 23.79
N TYR A 262 -1.08 -35.56 24.78
CA TYR A 262 -0.99 -35.19 26.18
C TYR A 262 -0.16 -36.16 26.99
N TYR A 263 0.31 -35.64 28.12
CA TYR A 263 0.88 -36.44 29.18
C TYR A 263 0.50 -35.86 30.53
N SER A 264 0.43 -36.73 31.54
CA SER A 264 0.19 -36.34 32.94
C SER A 264 0.96 -37.27 33.86
N VAL A 265 1.39 -36.73 35.00
CA VAL A 265 1.97 -37.51 36.09
C VAL A 265 1.26 -37.09 37.37
N LEU A 266 0.46 -37.98 37.93
CA LEU A 266 -0.37 -37.70 39.10
C LEU A 266 -0.07 -38.72 40.19
N PRO A 267 0.37 -38.30 41.39
CA PRO A 267 0.48 -39.22 42.52
C PRO A 267 -0.92 -39.66 42.95
N ILE A 268 -1.12 -40.97 43.14
CA ILE A 268 -2.38 -41.53 43.68
C ILE A 268 -2.24 -41.66 45.20
N ASP A 269 -1.16 -42.30 45.66
CA ASP A 269 -0.81 -42.46 47.07
C ASP A 269 0.72 -42.45 47.28
N ARG A 270 1.22 -42.88 48.45
CA ARG A 270 2.66 -42.91 48.78
C ARG A 270 3.50 -43.89 47.94
N HIS A 271 2.86 -44.84 47.27
CA HIS A 271 3.49 -45.95 46.55
C HIS A 271 3.03 -46.07 45.09
N LYS A 272 1.92 -45.41 44.71
CA LYS A 272 1.34 -45.46 43.37
C LYS A 272 1.36 -44.09 42.68
N THR A 273 1.78 -44.08 41.42
CA THR A 273 1.72 -42.91 40.54
C THR A 273 1.03 -43.29 39.24
N LEU A 274 0.09 -42.45 38.80
CA LEU A 274 -0.53 -42.53 37.48
C LEU A 274 0.33 -41.78 36.46
N LEU A 275 0.78 -42.51 35.43
CA LEU A 275 1.38 -41.95 34.24
C LEU A 275 0.35 -42.02 33.11
N MET A 276 0.02 -40.87 32.54
CA MET A 276 -0.85 -40.78 31.38
C MET A 276 -0.04 -40.31 30.19
N LEU A 277 -0.23 -40.96 29.06
CA LEU A 277 0.23 -40.52 27.75
C LEU A 277 -0.90 -40.86 26.77
N GLY A 278 -1.25 -39.94 25.89
CA GLY A 278 -2.25 -40.24 24.88
C GLY A 278 -2.16 -39.29 23.70
N ASP A 279 -2.69 -39.76 22.58
CA ASP A 279 -2.88 -39.00 21.36
C ASP A 279 -4.38 -39.02 21.03
N VAL A 280 -4.98 -37.84 21.01
CA VAL A 280 -6.38 -37.70 20.60
C VAL A 280 -6.44 -37.72 19.08
N SER A 281 -7.12 -38.74 18.55
CA SER A 281 -7.38 -38.86 17.11
C SER A 281 -7.92 -37.55 16.51
N GLY A 282 -7.17 -37.01 15.55
CA GLY A 282 -7.44 -35.72 14.94
C GLY A 282 -6.22 -34.80 15.01
N LYS A 283 -6.42 -33.52 14.70
CA LYS A 283 -5.37 -32.50 14.79
C LYS A 283 -5.97 -31.12 15.03
N GLY A 284 -5.14 -30.20 15.53
CA GLY A 284 -5.55 -28.82 15.75
C GLY A 284 -6.48 -28.65 16.95
N LEU A 285 -7.31 -27.61 16.91
CA LEU A 285 -8.12 -27.16 18.06
C LEU A 285 -9.11 -28.21 18.60
N PRO A 286 -9.85 -28.97 17.77
CA PRO A 286 -10.79 -29.97 18.31
C PRO A 286 -10.09 -31.05 19.14
N ALA A 287 -8.95 -31.58 18.66
CA ALA A 287 -8.17 -32.58 19.39
C ALA A 287 -7.61 -32.00 20.70
N ALA A 288 -7.13 -30.75 20.67
CA ALA A 288 -6.64 -30.04 21.84
C ALA A 288 -7.71 -29.80 22.92
N LEU A 289 -8.97 -29.54 22.53
CA LEU A 289 -10.08 -29.37 23.46
C LEU A 289 -10.46 -30.68 24.14
N ILE A 290 -10.53 -31.78 23.38
CA ILE A 290 -10.78 -33.12 23.93
C ILE A 290 -9.65 -33.52 24.88
N MET A 291 -8.40 -33.24 24.51
CA MET A 291 -7.24 -33.42 25.36
C MET A 291 -7.39 -32.67 26.69
N GLY A 292 -7.79 -31.40 26.67
CA GLY A 292 -8.05 -30.61 27.87
C GLY A 292 -9.18 -31.18 28.73
N LEU A 293 -10.25 -31.66 28.10
CA LEU A 293 -11.37 -32.32 28.80
C LEU A 293 -10.91 -33.60 29.50
N VAL A 294 -10.18 -34.48 28.81
CA VAL A 294 -9.65 -35.72 29.39
C VAL A 294 -8.73 -35.41 30.57
N MET A 295 -7.79 -34.49 30.38
CA MET A 295 -6.82 -34.09 31.41
C MET A 295 -7.50 -33.52 32.66
N ASN A 296 -8.48 -32.63 32.50
CA ASN A 296 -9.21 -32.06 33.63
C ASN A 296 -10.10 -33.10 34.32
N THR A 297 -10.76 -33.95 33.55
CA THR A 297 -11.63 -35.00 34.10
C THR A 297 -10.83 -35.93 35.01
N VAL A 298 -9.68 -36.42 34.54
CA VAL A 298 -8.83 -37.32 35.35
C VAL A 298 -8.22 -36.62 36.56
N LYS A 299 -7.88 -35.33 36.47
CA LYS A 299 -7.41 -34.56 37.64
C LYS A 299 -8.46 -34.46 38.74
N ILE A 300 -9.73 -34.25 38.36
CA ILE A 300 -10.84 -33.99 39.29
C ILE A 300 -11.40 -35.27 39.90
N ILE A 301 -11.37 -36.41 39.20
CA ILE A 301 -11.88 -37.69 39.73
C ILE A 301 -11.14 -38.07 41.03
N GLU A 302 -11.88 -38.39 42.09
CA GLU A 302 -11.30 -38.74 43.40
C GLU A 302 -10.61 -40.11 43.38
N ASN A 303 -11.31 -41.16 42.89
CA ASN A 303 -10.74 -42.50 42.78
C ASN A 303 -10.07 -42.72 41.43
N LYS A 304 -8.74 -42.66 41.42
CA LYS A 304 -7.90 -42.83 40.22
C LYS A 304 -7.46 -44.27 39.98
N GLU A 305 -7.88 -45.22 40.82
CA GLU A 305 -7.46 -46.64 40.72
C GLU A 305 -8.31 -47.46 39.74
N ASP A 306 -9.57 -47.07 39.52
CA ASP A 306 -10.52 -47.75 38.62
C ASP A 306 -10.57 -47.15 37.19
N LEU A 307 -9.51 -46.46 36.78
CA LEU A 307 -9.42 -45.96 35.41
C LEU A 307 -9.22 -47.15 34.46
N VAL A 308 -10.24 -47.45 33.65
CA VAL A 308 -10.18 -48.51 32.64
C VAL A 308 -9.01 -48.19 31.69
N SER A 309 -7.98 -49.04 31.68
CA SER A 309 -6.91 -48.96 30.69
C SER A 309 -7.50 -49.38 29.34
N VAL A 310 -7.61 -48.42 28.42
CA VAL A 310 -8.02 -48.67 27.02
C VAL A 310 -6.82 -49.11 26.20
#